data_AF-A0A7S0YJ90-F1
#
_entry.id   AF-A0A7S0YJ90-F1
#
_cell.length_a   1.000
_cell.length_b   1.000
_cell.length_c   1.000
_cell.angle_alpha   90.00
_cell.angle_beta   90.00
_cell.angle_gamma   90.00
#
_symmetry.space_group_name_H-M   'P 1'
#
loop_
_entity.id
_entity.type
_entity.pdbx_description
1 polymer ?
#
loop_
_entity_poly.entity_id
_entity_poly.type
_entity_poly.pdbx_seq_one_letter_code
_entity_poly.pdbx_strand_id
1 'polypeptide(L)'
;MEVEQSNESNEICALYNKNEKTTATLVGNWQEERALKNLTGFARNEVHNDVNEKPGLYATRQDKHLPLPTFPRVMVHVDAQIHPSDWKSVSHVIHSDPKSTQYLSSYKGTLGKGPRAAMEEAMLAEMAKDLPPEVEYTLSGRPIPQVLSSTYGDDFQAHDLTGLKLGARVMRDHDGRPKTHDPTFLVETKMAPRHRVDRVLGETAKNAGALATTQLPNPDIPVTIYSESVATKNFGKTFVGTTVTSQNAPFNRYSNFSKPMGEYNKLIVDE
;
A
#
# COMPACT_ATOMS: atom_id res chain seq x y z
N MET A 1 24.67 90.93 15.88
CA MET A 1 23.99 92.16 15.42
C MET A 1 22.70 91.67 14.80
N GLU A 2 21.66 91.64 15.62
CA GLU A 2 20.32 91.20 15.24
C GLU A 2 19.76 92.22 14.26
N VAL A 3 19.43 91.77 13.05
CA VAL A 3 18.70 92.59 12.08
C VAL A 3 17.23 92.30 12.34
N GLU A 4 16.60 93.16 13.13
CA GLU A 4 15.14 93.28 13.21
C GLU A 4 14.62 93.58 11.81
N GLN A 5 14.14 92.56 11.11
CA GLN A 5 13.29 92.76 9.95
C GLN A 5 11.92 93.18 10.47
N SER A 6 11.63 94.47 10.29
CA SER A 6 10.31 95.06 10.44
C SER A 6 9.28 94.21 9.71
N ASN A 7 8.34 93.63 10.47
CA ASN A 7 7.08 93.11 9.95
C ASN A 7 6.23 94.30 9.47
N GLU A 8 6.63 94.90 8.34
CA GLU A 8 5.68 95.60 7.49
C GLU A 8 4.71 94.53 7.00
N SER A 9 3.44 94.67 7.39
CA SER A 9 2.35 93.90 6.81
C SER A 9 2.42 94.08 5.29
N ASN A 10 2.97 93.09 4.59
CA ASN A 10 2.93 92.97 3.13
C ASN A 10 1.47 92.75 2.72
N GLU A 11 0.65 93.78 2.86
CA GLU A 11 -0.68 93.82 2.30
C GLU A 11 -0.53 93.76 0.78
N ILE A 12 -1.02 92.67 0.19
CA ILE A 12 -1.02 92.52 -1.26
C ILE A 12 -1.87 93.64 -1.84
N CYS A 13 -1.23 94.61 -2.50
CA CYS A 13 -1.93 95.70 -3.17
C CYS A 13 -2.70 95.16 -4.39
N ALA A 14 -3.95 94.73 -4.15
CA ALA A 14 -4.83 94.11 -5.15
C ALA A 14 -5.79 95.13 -5.83
N LEU A 15 -5.46 96.42 -5.79
CA LEU A 15 -6.30 97.50 -6.32
C LEU A 15 -6.36 97.52 -7.86
N TYR A 16 -5.36 96.94 -8.52
CA TYR A 16 -5.27 96.79 -9.97
C TYR A 16 -5.62 95.36 -10.41
N ASN A 17 -5.89 95.14 -11.71
CA ASN A 17 -6.24 93.84 -12.30
C ASN A 17 -7.57 93.23 -11.79
N LYS A 18 -8.61 94.06 -11.63
CA LYS A 18 -9.95 93.61 -11.19
C LYS A 18 -10.75 92.87 -12.27
N ASN A 19 -10.47 93.13 -13.55
CA ASN A 19 -11.21 92.57 -14.68
C ASN A 19 -10.37 91.53 -15.41
N GLU A 20 -10.92 90.35 -15.66
CA GLU A 20 -10.22 89.23 -16.33
C GLU A 20 -9.89 89.48 -17.81
N LYS A 21 -10.57 90.46 -18.43
CA LYS A 21 -10.52 90.76 -19.87
C LYS A 21 -9.59 91.91 -20.27
N THR A 22 -9.14 92.74 -19.33
CA THR A 22 -8.25 93.89 -19.64
C THR A 22 -6.78 93.54 -19.45
N THR A 23 -5.91 94.14 -20.27
CA THR A 23 -4.45 93.98 -20.22
C THR A 23 -3.91 94.15 -18.80
N ALA A 24 -3.32 93.07 -18.26
CA ALA A 24 -2.88 93.01 -16.87
C ALA A 24 -1.70 93.97 -16.64
N THR A 25 -1.87 94.89 -15.71
CA THR A 25 -0.78 95.73 -15.20
C THR A 25 0.16 94.87 -14.35
N LEU A 26 1.48 95.10 -14.43
CA LEU A 26 2.50 94.35 -13.67
C LEU A 26 2.63 94.82 -12.21
N VAL A 27 1.51 95.23 -11.61
CA VAL A 27 1.44 95.77 -10.24
C VAL A 27 0.95 94.67 -9.30
N GLY A 28 1.63 94.50 -8.16
CA GLY A 28 1.32 93.48 -7.17
C GLY A 28 1.87 92.09 -7.56
N ASN A 29 1.18 91.02 -7.11
CA ASN A 29 1.60 89.63 -7.28
C ASN A 29 1.27 89.05 -8.68
N TRP A 30 1.62 89.79 -9.74
CA TRP A 30 1.22 89.47 -11.11
C TRP A 30 1.85 88.19 -11.65
N GLN A 31 3.02 87.78 -11.13
CA GLN A 31 3.71 86.56 -11.59
C GLN A 31 2.97 85.30 -11.15
N GLU A 32 2.59 85.20 -9.87
CA GLU A 32 1.78 84.09 -9.36
C GLU A 32 0.37 84.11 -9.97
N GLU A 33 -0.24 85.29 -10.10
CA GLU A 33 -1.55 85.44 -10.77
C GLU A 33 -1.53 84.94 -12.23
N ARG A 34 -0.43 85.22 -12.96
CA ARG A 34 -0.25 84.74 -14.33
C ARG A 34 0.00 83.24 -14.38
N ALA A 35 0.80 82.68 -13.47
CA ALA A 35 1.03 81.25 -13.38
C ALA A 35 -0.28 80.50 -13.03
N LEU A 36 -1.05 81.02 -12.07
CA LEU A 36 -2.35 80.49 -11.69
C LEU A 36 -3.35 80.55 -12.84
N LYS A 37 -3.36 81.65 -13.60
CA LYS A 37 -4.17 81.81 -14.81
C LYS A 37 -3.77 80.81 -15.90
N ASN A 38 -2.48 80.56 -16.11
CA ASN A 38 -2.02 79.58 -17.09
C ASN A 38 -2.41 78.15 -16.71
N LEU A 39 -2.43 77.82 -15.40
CA LEU A 39 -2.74 76.48 -14.90
C LEU A 39 -4.25 76.21 -14.77
N THR A 40 -5.02 77.21 -14.33
CA THR A 40 -6.44 77.02 -13.96
C THR A 40 -7.42 77.81 -14.83
N GLY A 41 -6.92 78.73 -15.67
CA GLY A 41 -7.72 79.69 -16.42
C GLY A 41 -8.04 80.99 -15.66
N PHE A 42 -7.83 81.03 -14.34
CA PHE A 42 -8.25 82.13 -13.47
C PHE A 42 -7.09 82.70 -12.64
N ALA A 43 -7.04 84.03 -12.49
CA ALA A 43 -5.99 84.73 -11.73
C ALA A 43 -6.36 84.97 -10.26
N ARG A 44 -7.66 85.11 -9.93
CA ARG A 44 -8.19 85.45 -8.60
C ARG A 44 -9.48 84.65 -8.29
N ASN A 45 -10.30 85.12 -7.35
CA ASN A 45 -11.61 84.51 -7.04
C ASN A 45 -12.58 84.74 -8.20
N GLU A 46 -13.32 83.71 -8.62
CA GLU A 46 -14.50 83.89 -9.46
C GLU A 46 -15.55 84.65 -8.64
N VAL A 47 -15.70 85.94 -8.93
CA VAL A 47 -16.89 86.69 -8.51
C VAL A 47 -17.77 86.76 -9.74
N HIS A 48 -18.94 86.13 -9.66
CA HIS A 48 -19.94 86.18 -10.72
C HIS A 48 -20.29 87.66 -10.96
N ASN A 49 -19.93 88.20 -12.11
CA ASN A 49 -20.42 89.50 -12.57
C ASN A 49 -21.87 89.36 -13.06
N ASP A 50 -22.75 88.81 -12.23
CA ASP A 50 -24.19 88.74 -12.48
C ASP A 50 -24.87 89.91 -11.77
N VAL A 51 -24.51 91.13 -12.21
CA VAL A 51 -25.22 92.36 -11.82
C VAL A 51 -26.48 92.58 -12.70
N ASN A 52 -26.81 91.64 -13.59
CA ASN A 52 -27.93 91.77 -14.53
C ASN A 52 -29.14 90.86 -14.24
N GLU A 53 -29.18 90.13 -13.13
CA GLU A 53 -30.41 89.45 -12.72
C GLU A 53 -31.31 90.40 -11.92
N LYS A 54 -32.48 90.72 -12.49
CA LYS A 54 -33.51 91.59 -11.91
C LYS A 54 -33.82 91.16 -10.46
N PRO A 55 -33.99 92.09 -9.51
CA PRO A 55 -34.32 91.73 -8.14
C PRO A 55 -35.70 91.08 -8.09
N GLY A 56 -35.74 89.77 -7.86
CA GLY A 56 -36.96 89.06 -7.49
C GLY A 56 -37.46 89.56 -6.13
N LEU A 57 -38.79 89.62 -5.96
CA LEU A 57 -39.45 90.15 -4.74
C LEU A 57 -39.14 89.40 -3.44
N TYR A 58 -38.37 88.31 -3.49
CA TYR A 58 -37.95 87.53 -2.34
C TYR A 58 -36.43 87.47 -2.29
N ALA A 59 -35.85 87.89 -1.16
CA ALA A 59 -34.41 87.80 -0.91
C ALA A 59 -33.99 86.33 -0.77
N THR A 60 -33.61 85.71 -1.89
CA THR A 60 -32.83 84.48 -1.87
C THR A 60 -31.41 84.83 -1.42
N ARG A 61 -30.89 84.14 -0.39
CA ARG A 61 -29.51 84.31 0.09
C ARG A 61 -28.54 84.23 -1.10
N GLN A 62 -27.79 85.31 -1.34
CA GLN A 62 -26.79 85.45 -2.41
C GLN A 62 -25.42 84.82 -2.06
N ASP A 63 -25.37 83.94 -1.06
CA ASP A 63 -24.12 83.28 -0.66
C ASP A 63 -23.91 81.96 -1.42
N LYS A 64 -23.71 82.04 -2.74
CA LYS A 64 -23.29 80.89 -3.54
C LYS A 64 -22.02 81.22 -4.32
N HIS A 65 -20.86 81.09 -3.67
CA HIS A 65 -19.64 80.82 -4.41
C HIS A 65 -19.75 79.40 -4.99
N LEU A 66 -19.57 79.25 -6.31
CA LEU A 66 -19.50 77.92 -6.95
C LEU A 66 -18.25 77.17 -6.46
N PRO A 67 -18.29 75.83 -6.36
CA PRO A 67 -17.14 75.04 -5.96
C PRO A 67 -16.05 75.12 -7.04
N LEU A 68 -15.01 75.91 -6.78
CA LEU A 68 -13.81 76.00 -7.61
C LEU A 68 -12.90 74.78 -7.39
N PRO A 69 -12.22 74.26 -8.42
CA PRO A 69 -11.19 73.24 -8.25
C PRO A 69 -10.00 73.84 -7.47
N THR A 70 -9.89 73.51 -6.19
CA THR A 70 -8.85 74.03 -5.29
C THR A 70 -7.53 73.27 -5.40
N PHE A 71 -7.57 71.98 -5.78
CA PHE A 71 -6.40 71.11 -5.85
C PHE A 71 -5.23 71.70 -6.68
N PRO A 72 -5.42 72.16 -7.95
CA PRO A 72 -4.33 72.74 -8.74
C PRO A 72 -3.82 74.09 -8.21
N ARG A 73 -4.56 74.76 -7.32
CA ARG A 73 -4.21 76.06 -6.76
C ARG A 73 -3.36 75.97 -5.49
N VAL A 74 -3.43 74.83 -4.78
CA VAL A 74 -2.87 74.70 -3.42
C VAL A 74 -1.73 73.67 -3.34
N MET A 75 -1.85 72.51 -3.99
CA MET A 75 -0.99 71.35 -3.67
C MET A 75 -0.26 70.72 -4.87
N VAL A 76 -0.48 71.22 -6.09
CA VAL A 76 0.03 70.59 -7.30
C VAL A 76 1.44 71.07 -7.65
N HIS A 77 2.38 70.14 -7.71
CA HIS A 77 3.72 70.33 -8.28
C HIS A 77 3.84 69.50 -9.57
N VAL A 78 3.64 70.14 -10.72
CA VAL A 78 3.52 69.45 -12.03
C VAL A 78 4.72 68.55 -12.34
N ASP A 79 5.93 68.97 -12.01
CA ASP A 79 7.17 68.22 -12.33
C ASP A 79 7.47 67.07 -11.35
N ALA A 80 6.90 67.10 -10.16
CA ALA A 80 7.15 66.12 -9.10
C ALA A 80 5.96 65.18 -8.83
N GLN A 81 4.93 65.24 -9.69
CA GLN A 81 3.78 64.35 -9.60
C GLN A 81 4.17 62.92 -9.95
N ILE A 82 4.00 62.02 -8.99
CA ILE A 82 4.15 60.58 -9.19
C ILE A 82 2.78 60.01 -9.54
N HIS A 83 2.66 59.40 -10.73
CA HIS A 83 1.42 58.78 -11.15
C HIS A 83 1.08 57.59 -10.24
N PRO A 84 -0.22 57.31 -9.94
CA PRO A 84 -0.59 56.20 -9.07
C PRO A 84 -0.06 54.82 -9.49
N SER A 85 0.28 54.63 -10.78
CA SER A 85 0.94 53.42 -11.29
C SER A 85 2.35 53.21 -10.73
N ASP A 86 3.01 54.30 -10.32
CA ASP A 86 4.39 54.30 -9.84
C ASP A 86 4.45 54.25 -8.31
N TRP A 87 3.29 54.23 -7.64
CA TRP A 87 3.19 54.09 -6.19
C TRP A 87 3.61 52.68 -5.80
N LYS A 88 4.81 52.58 -5.23
CA LYS A 88 5.37 51.34 -4.69
C LYS A 88 5.81 51.57 -3.26
N SER A 89 5.55 50.60 -2.39
CA SER A 89 6.11 50.64 -1.03
C SER A 89 7.63 50.46 -1.10
N VAL A 90 8.33 51.02 -0.12
CA VAL A 90 9.78 50.82 0.05
C VAL A 90 10.11 49.33 0.14
N SER A 91 9.27 48.53 0.80
CA SER A 91 9.43 47.08 0.89
C SER A 91 9.34 46.38 -0.47
N HIS A 92 8.43 46.82 -1.34
CA HIS A 92 8.24 46.22 -2.66
C HIS A 92 9.40 46.55 -3.62
N VAL A 93 10.06 47.69 -3.40
CA VAL A 93 11.26 48.09 -4.15
C VAL A 93 12.51 47.35 -3.66
N ILE A 94 12.68 47.23 -2.34
CA ILE A 94 13.88 46.58 -1.74
C ILE A 94 13.83 45.05 -1.90
N HIS A 95 12.64 44.45 -1.73
CA HIS A 95 12.43 43.01 -1.82
C HIS A 95 11.65 42.66 -3.08
N SER A 96 12.19 43.07 -4.23
CA SER A 96 11.68 42.63 -5.52
C SER A 96 11.93 41.13 -5.71
N ASP A 97 11.19 40.53 -6.65
CA ASP A 97 11.41 39.14 -7.03
C ASP A 97 12.91 38.94 -7.37
N PRO A 98 13.62 37.98 -6.75
CA PRO A 98 15.04 37.75 -7.00
C PRO A 98 15.37 37.44 -8.47
N LYS A 99 14.37 37.08 -9.29
CA LYS A 99 14.51 36.91 -10.75
C LYS A 99 14.35 38.20 -11.54
N SER A 100 13.89 39.29 -10.91
CA SER A 100 13.64 40.57 -11.55
C SER A 100 14.95 41.32 -11.83
N THR A 101 15.10 41.82 -13.05
CA THR A 101 16.30 42.56 -13.50
C THR A 101 16.15 44.06 -13.25
N GLN A 102 15.86 44.46 -12.02
CA GLN A 102 15.72 45.89 -11.66
C GLN A 102 17.06 46.60 -11.52
N TYR A 103 18.13 45.88 -11.18
CA TYR A 103 19.46 46.42 -10.96
C TYR A 103 20.38 46.16 -12.16
N LEU A 104 21.16 47.17 -12.54
CA LEU A 104 22.07 47.12 -13.69
C LEU A 104 23.23 46.13 -13.49
N SER A 105 23.68 45.96 -12.25
CA SER A 105 24.75 45.04 -11.87
C SER A 105 24.24 44.02 -10.84
N SER A 106 24.30 42.75 -11.22
CA SER A 106 23.99 41.62 -10.34
C SER A 106 24.91 40.45 -10.66
N TYR A 107 25.20 39.63 -9.66
CA TYR A 107 25.93 38.39 -9.88
C TYR A 107 25.03 37.45 -10.69
N LYS A 108 25.47 37.13 -11.91
CA LYS A 108 24.80 36.11 -12.71
C LYS A 108 25.18 34.74 -12.17
N GLY A 109 24.19 33.90 -11.90
CA GLY A 109 24.44 32.49 -11.62
C GLY A 109 25.07 31.84 -12.84
N THR A 110 26.38 31.62 -12.82
CA THR A 110 27.06 30.85 -13.85
C THR A 110 27.01 29.37 -13.45
N LEU A 111 26.44 28.55 -14.33
CA LEU A 111 26.54 27.10 -14.17
C LEU A 111 28.00 26.72 -14.40
N GLY A 112 28.68 26.24 -13.37
CA GLY A 112 30.09 25.82 -13.44
C GLY A 112 30.33 24.54 -14.25
N LYS A 113 29.30 24.01 -14.91
CA LYS A 113 29.34 22.74 -15.65
C LYS A 113 29.02 22.99 -17.12
N GLY A 114 29.83 22.43 -18.00
CA GLY A 114 29.57 22.45 -19.44
C GLY A 114 28.42 21.51 -19.84
N PRO A 115 27.82 21.68 -21.02
CA PRO A 115 26.67 20.87 -21.46
C PRO A 115 26.93 19.36 -21.47
N ARG A 116 28.13 18.94 -21.90
CA ARG A 116 28.54 17.53 -21.90
C ARG A 116 28.67 16.95 -20.49
N ALA A 117 29.29 17.70 -19.58
CA ALA A 117 29.45 17.29 -18.19
C ALA A 117 28.09 17.19 -17.46
N ALA A 118 27.17 18.11 -17.76
CA ALA A 118 25.81 18.07 -17.21
C ALA A 118 25.03 16.83 -17.69
N MET A 119 25.21 16.42 -18.95
CA MET A 119 24.58 15.21 -19.49
C MET A 119 25.15 13.94 -18.86
N GLU A 120 26.47 13.87 -18.70
CA GLU A 120 27.14 12.74 -18.06
C GLU A 120 26.76 12.60 -16.58
N GLU A 121 26.69 13.71 -15.86
CA GLU A 121 26.24 13.72 -14.46
C GLU A 121 24.78 13.28 -14.34
N ALA A 122 23.89 13.74 -15.23
CA ALA A 122 22.50 13.30 -15.25
C ALA A 122 22.40 11.78 -15.46
N MET A 123 23.21 11.22 -16.37
CA MET A 123 23.27 9.77 -16.62
C MET A 123 23.82 9.00 -15.41
N LEU A 124 24.89 9.49 -14.78
CA LEU A 124 25.44 8.88 -13.58
C LEU A 124 24.47 8.95 -12.40
N ALA A 125 23.74 10.06 -12.25
CA ALA A 125 22.74 10.23 -11.22
C ALA A 125 21.54 9.29 -11.42
N GLU A 126 21.16 8.99 -12.66
CA GLU A 126 20.15 7.97 -12.96
C GLU A 126 20.65 6.56 -12.63
N MET A 127 21.87 6.21 -13.03
CA MET A 127 22.46 4.91 -12.68
C MET A 127 22.64 4.72 -11.17
N ALA A 128 22.95 5.79 -10.44
CA ALA A 128 23.11 5.75 -8.99
C ALA A 128 21.78 5.61 -8.23
N LYS A 129 20.62 5.78 -8.88
CA LYS A 129 19.31 5.52 -8.25
C LYS A 129 19.08 4.02 -8.07
N ASP A 130 19.63 3.20 -8.95
CA ASP A 130 19.50 1.75 -8.88
C ASP A 130 20.53 1.23 -7.86
N LEU A 131 20.04 0.90 -6.67
CA LEU A 131 20.89 0.34 -5.63
C LEU A 131 21.18 -1.14 -5.92
N PRO A 132 22.42 -1.61 -5.70
CA PRO A 132 22.69 -3.04 -5.78
C PRO A 132 21.90 -3.79 -4.70
N PRO A 133 21.47 -5.04 -4.99
CA PRO A 133 20.57 -5.79 -4.10
C PRO A 133 21.17 -6.01 -2.70
N GLU A 134 22.50 -6.10 -2.61
CA GLU A 134 23.21 -6.20 -1.33
C GLU A 134 22.96 -4.98 -0.43
N VAL A 135 22.97 -3.77 -0.99
CA VAL A 135 22.70 -2.53 -0.25
C VAL A 135 21.21 -2.41 0.05
N GLU A 136 20.34 -2.78 -0.89
CA GLU A 136 18.90 -2.83 -0.65
C GLU A 136 18.53 -3.75 0.52
N TYR A 137 19.17 -4.91 0.65
CA TYR A 137 18.96 -5.82 1.78
C TYR A 137 19.47 -5.27 3.12
N THR A 138 20.49 -4.41 3.12
CA THR A 138 20.93 -3.74 4.35
C THR A 138 19.97 -2.62 4.78
N LEU A 139 19.34 -1.93 3.82
CA LEU A 139 18.38 -0.86 4.08
C LEU A 139 16.99 -1.37 4.47
N SER A 140 16.49 -2.37 3.73
CA SER A 140 15.12 -2.90 3.87
C SER A 140 15.04 -4.15 4.77
N GLY A 141 16.18 -4.75 5.09
CA GLY A 141 16.25 -6.07 5.73
C GLY A 141 16.18 -7.21 4.71
N ARG A 142 16.72 -8.37 5.08
CA ARG A 142 16.60 -9.58 4.23
C ARG A 142 15.15 -10.07 4.26
N PRO A 143 14.59 -10.53 3.12
CA PRO A 143 13.26 -11.11 3.11
C PRO A 143 13.23 -12.33 4.03
N ILE A 144 12.30 -12.34 4.97
CA ILE A 144 12.09 -13.47 5.87
C ILE A 144 11.41 -14.57 5.06
N PRO A 145 11.98 -15.79 4.97
CA PRO A 145 11.33 -16.88 4.26
C PRO A 145 10.00 -17.20 4.94
N GLN A 146 8.99 -17.52 4.13
CA GLN A 146 7.69 -17.94 4.66
C GLN A 146 7.85 -19.26 5.42
N VAL A 147 7.35 -19.29 6.66
CA VAL A 147 7.29 -20.51 7.47
C VAL A 147 6.11 -21.35 6.96
N LEU A 148 6.41 -22.44 6.26
CA LEU A 148 5.41 -23.29 5.58
C LEU A 148 4.82 -24.37 6.49
N SER A 149 5.51 -24.71 7.58
CA SER A 149 5.20 -25.79 8.49
C SER A 149 5.02 -25.26 9.91
N SER A 150 4.20 -25.95 10.69
CA SER A 150 4.19 -25.75 12.14
C SER A 150 5.41 -26.41 12.76
N THR A 151 5.83 -25.95 13.94
CA THR A 151 6.92 -26.56 14.72
C THR A 151 6.73 -28.07 14.88
N TYR A 152 5.48 -28.52 15.07
CA TYR A 152 5.15 -29.93 15.16
C TYR A 152 5.47 -30.71 13.87
N GLY A 153 5.19 -30.14 12.70
CA GLY A 153 5.48 -30.78 11.42
C GLY A 153 6.97 -30.88 11.12
N ASP A 154 7.75 -29.91 11.62
CA ASP A 154 9.21 -29.92 11.47
C ASP A 154 9.88 -30.87 12.47
N ASP A 155 9.41 -30.90 13.72
CA ASP A 155 10.01 -31.69 14.79
C ASP A 155 9.66 -33.18 14.72
N PHE A 156 8.44 -33.53 14.30
CA PHE A 156 7.97 -34.92 14.25
C PHE A 156 7.98 -35.47 12.84
N GLN A 157 9.13 -36.01 12.45
CA GLN A 157 9.33 -36.65 11.15
C GLN A 157 9.47 -38.17 11.29
N ALA A 158 9.03 -38.90 10.26
CA ALA A 158 9.27 -40.33 10.20
C ALA A 158 10.77 -40.58 10.06
N HIS A 159 11.39 -41.15 11.09
CA HIS A 159 12.78 -41.54 11.03
C HIS A 159 12.92 -42.92 10.39
N ASP A 160 14.01 -43.09 9.66
CA ASP A 160 14.39 -44.41 9.19
C ASP A 160 14.71 -45.32 10.39
N LEU A 161 14.14 -46.52 10.39
CA LEU A 161 14.28 -47.50 11.46
C LEU A 161 15.44 -48.49 11.19
N THR A 162 16.24 -48.26 10.15
CA THR A 162 17.40 -49.09 9.82
C THR A 162 18.42 -49.10 10.97
N GLY A 163 18.89 -50.30 11.34
CA GLY A 163 19.87 -50.48 12.42
C GLY A 163 19.31 -50.39 13.85
N LEU A 164 18.04 -49.97 14.03
CA LEU A 164 17.40 -49.95 15.34
C LEU A 164 17.03 -51.37 15.79
N LYS A 165 17.56 -51.79 16.94
CA LYS A 165 17.28 -53.11 17.52
C LYS A 165 16.06 -53.02 18.43
N LEU A 166 14.98 -53.69 18.03
CA LEU A 166 13.80 -53.86 18.88
C LEU A 166 14.13 -54.81 20.04
N GLY A 167 13.82 -54.39 21.26
CA GLY A 167 13.98 -55.23 22.45
C GLY A 167 12.93 -56.35 22.49
N ALA A 168 13.36 -57.55 22.87
CA ALA A 168 12.45 -58.67 23.15
C ALA A 168 11.96 -58.62 24.61
N ARG A 169 10.79 -59.20 24.89
CA ARG A 169 10.21 -59.24 26.25
C ARG A 169 11.15 -59.91 27.28
N VAL A 170 11.86 -60.96 26.86
CA VAL A 170 12.94 -61.58 27.64
C VAL A 170 14.12 -61.77 26.70
N MET A 171 15.17 -60.96 26.88
CA MET A 171 16.33 -60.99 25.98
C MET A 171 17.41 -61.98 26.43
N ARG A 172 17.63 -62.06 27.74
CA ARG A 172 18.70 -62.85 28.33
C ARG A 172 18.22 -63.57 29.58
N ASP A 173 18.81 -64.73 29.84
CA ASP A 173 18.68 -65.44 31.11
C ASP A 173 19.59 -64.79 32.18
N HIS A 174 19.47 -65.24 33.44
CA HIS A 174 20.26 -64.73 34.56
C HIS A 174 21.78 -64.80 34.31
N ASP A 175 22.23 -65.84 33.60
CA ASP A 175 23.64 -66.04 33.21
C ASP A 175 24.09 -65.17 32.00
N GLY A 176 23.21 -64.30 31.48
CA GLY A 176 23.51 -63.41 30.36
C GLY A 176 23.47 -64.05 28.97
N ARG A 177 23.07 -65.33 28.87
CA ARG A 177 22.89 -66.05 27.59
C ARG A 177 21.62 -65.57 26.86
N PRO A 178 21.61 -65.54 25.51
CA PRO A 178 20.42 -65.18 24.75
C PRO A 178 19.30 -66.21 24.97
N LYS A 179 18.07 -65.72 25.16
CA LYS A 179 16.91 -66.59 25.39
C LYS A 179 16.30 -67.07 24.08
N THR A 180 16.13 -68.38 23.93
CA THR A 180 15.29 -68.99 22.89
C THR A 180 13.87 -69.16 23.43
N HIS A 181 12.87 -68.73 22.65
CA HIS A 181 11.47 -68.87 23.01
C HIS A 181 10.86 -70.14 22.42
N ASP A 182 10.15 -70.90 23.25
CA ASP A 182 9.37 -72.07 22.80
C ASP A 182 7.96 -71.61 22.39
N PRO A 183 7.62 -71.62 21.09
CA PRO A 183 6.32 -71.17 20.60
C PRO A 183 5.19 -72.12 21.03
N THR A 184 5.45 -73.44 21.10
CA THR A 184 4.45 -74.44 21.47
C THR A 184 4.04 -74.27 22.92
N PHE A 185 5.02 -74.07 23.81
CA PHE A 185 4.76 -73.82 25.22
C PHE A 185 3.89 -72.56 25.43
N LEU A 186 4.16 -71.46 24.71
CA LEU A 186 3.41 -70.22 24.83
C LEU A 186 1.94 -70.36 24.42
N VAL A 187 1.67 -71.22 23.43
CA VAL A 187 0.32 -71.47 22.92
C VAL A 187 -0.45 -72.41 23.85
N GLU A 188 0.15 -73.52 24.27
CA GLU A 188 -0.49 -74.53 25.12
C GLU A 188 -0.83 -73.97 26.51
N THR A 189 0.06 -73.13 27.06
CA THR A 189 -0.19 -72.43 28.34
C THR A 189 -1.14 -71.23 28.21
N LYS A 190 -1.62 -70.93 26.99
CA LYS A 190 -2.50 -69.79 26.68
C LYS A 190 -1.93 -68.42 27.07
N MET A 191 -0.60 -68.31 27.18
CA MET A 191 0.09 -67.04 27.43
C MET A 191 -0.02 -66.08 26.23
N ALA A 192 -0.11 -66.64 25.02
CA ALA A 192 -0.36 -65.89 23.80
C ALA A 192 -1.16 -66.73 22.79
N PRO A 193 -2.02 -66.11 21.95
CA PRO A 193 -2.78 -66.84 20.95
C PRO A 193 -1.87 -67.29 19.80
N ARG A 194 -2.09 -68.52 19.31
CA ARG A 194 -1.29 -69.17 18.28
C ARG A 194 -0.98 -68.30 17.06
N HIS A 195 -2.01 -67.68 16.47
CA HIS A 195 -1.84 -66.82 15.29
C HIS A 195 -0.92 -65.62 15.51
N ARG A 196 -0.77 -65.10 16.74
CA ARG A 196 0.19 -64.02 17.03
C ARG A 196 1.59 -64.56 17.23
N VAL A 197 1.72 -65.67 17.95
CA VAL A 197 3.01 -66.33 18.21
C VAL A 197 3.65 -66.75 16.89
N ASP A 198 2.90 -67.42 16.02
CA ASP A 198 3.38 -67.89 14.73
C ASP A 198 3.87 -66.75 13.83
N ARG A 199 3.22 -65.57 13.90
CA ARG A 199 3.60 -64.37 13.14
C ARG A 199 4.83 -63.65 13.70
N VAL A 200 4.95 -63.56 15.02
CA VAL A 200 6.03 -62.82 15.69
C VAL A 200 7.32 -63.62 15.70
N LEU A 201 7.23 -64.93 15.98
CA LEU A 201 8.39 -65.80 16.09
C LEU A 201 8.76 -66.52 14.79
N GLY A 202 7.86 -66.49 13.78
CA GLY A 202 8.13 -66.79 12.38
C GLY A 202 8.90 -68.08 12.12
N GLU A 203 10.24 -67.98 12.08
CA GLU A 203 11.15 -69.09 11.84
C GLU A 203 11.08 -70.18 12.92
N THR A 204 11.10 -69.81 14.21
CA THR A 204 11.04 -70.83 15.28
C THR A 204 9.68 -71.50 15.35
N ALA A 205 8.61 -70.77 15.03
CA ALA A 205 7.26 -71.32 14.94
C ALA A 205 7.10 -72.28 13.75
N LYS A 206 7.69 -71.97 12.58
CA LYS A 206 7.73 -72.88 11.43
C LYS A 206 8.45 -74.19 11.77
N ASN A 207 9.61 -74.09 12.43
CA ASN A 207 10.37 -75.27 12.87
C ASN A 207 9.62 -76.09 13.92
N ALA A 208 8.80 -75.45 14.75
CA ALA A 208 7.96 -76.11 15.75
C ALA A 208 6.67 -76.73 15.17
N GLY A 209 6.34 -76.52 13.89
CA GLY A 209 5.20 -77.15 13.22
C GLY A 209 4.16 -76.20 12.63
N ALA A 210 4.41 -74.89 12.56
CA ALA A 210 3.56 -73.97 11.79
C ALA A 210 3.76 -74.19 10.29
N LEU A 211 2.67 -74.53 9.58
CA LEU A 211 2.67 -74.79 8.14
C LEU A 211 2.00 -73.63 7.39
N ALA A 212 2.43 -73.40 6.16
CA ALA A 212 1.79 -72.44 5.27
C ALA A 212 0.40 -72.93 4.87
N THR A 213 -0.57 -72.01 4.77
CA THR A 213 -1.94 -72.34 4.37
C THR A 213 -2.06 -72.35 2.85
N THR A 214 -2.90 -73.24 2.33
CA THR A 214 -3.21 -73.32 0.90
C THR A 214 -4.28 -72.30 0.57
N GLN A 215 -4.05 -71.48 -0.46
CA GLN A 215 -5.00 -70.46 -0.90
C GLN A 215 -5.82 -70.95 -2.09
N LEU A 216 -7.05 -70.43 -2.20
CA LEU A 216 -7.87 -70.60 -3.41
C LEU A 216 -7.25 -69.79 -4.56
N PRO A 217 -7.48 -70.18 -5.82
CA PRO A 217 -6.89 -69.51 -6.97
C PRO A 217 -7.42 -68.09 -7.18
N ASN A 218 -8.61 -67.77 -6.65
CA ASN A 218 -9.18 -66.43 -6.72
C ASN A 218 -8.89 -65.66 -5.42
N PRO A 219 -8.14 -64.53 -5.47
CA PRO A 219 -7.80 -63.73 -4.30
C PRO A 219 -8.99 -62.91 -3.76
N ASP A 220 -10.06 -62.73 -4.53
CA ASP A 220 -11.25 -61.96 -4.09
C ASP A 220 -12.08 -62.73 -3.05
N ILE A 221 -11.84 -64.04 -2.92
CA ILE A 221 -12.55 -64.88 -1.95
C ILE A 221 -11.93 -64.66 -0.57
N PRO A 222 -12.73 -64.34 0.46
CA PRO A 222 -12.20 -64.11 1.80
C PRO A 222 -11.54 -65.37 2.38
N VAL A 223 -10.32 -65.20 2.88
CA VAL A 223 -9.56 -66.27 3.53
C VAL A 223 -10.05 -66.48 4.96
N THR A 224 -10.70 -67.61 5.15
CA THR A 224 -11.27 -68.12 6.41
C THR A 224 -10.94 -69.60 6.58
N ILE A 225 -11.13 -70.13 7.80
CA ILE A 225 -10.93 -71.55 8.14
C ILE A 225 -11.66 -72.48 7.15
N TYR A 226 -12.89 -72.12 6.78
CA TYR A 226 -13.67 -72.90 5.83
C TYR A 226 -13.08 -72.84 4.41
N SER A 227 -12.65 -71.67 3.95
CA SER A 227 -12.08 -71.52 2.60
C SER A 227 -10.74 -72.23 2.46
N GLU A 228 -9.93 -72.26 3.53
CA GLU A 228 -8.68 -73.01 3.56
C GLU A 228 -8.96 -74.52 3.44
N SER A 229 -9.95 -75.02 4.16
CA SER A 229 -10.32 -76.44 4.07
C SER A 229 -10.89 -76.82 2.69
N VAL A 230 -11.54 -75.89 1.98
CA VAL A 230 -11.93 -76.07 0.57
C VAL A 230 -10.69 -76.10 -0.32
N ALA A 231 -9.75 -75.19 -0.12
CA ALA A 231 -8.50 -75.13 -0.87
C ALA A 231 -7.65 -76.40 -0.72
N THR A 232 -7.60 -76.98 0.50
CA THR A 232 -6.94 -78.27 0.76
C THR A 232 -7.77 -79.50 0.38
N LYS A 233 -8.97 -79.30 -0.20
CA LYS A 233 -9.92 -80.37 -0.55
C LYS A 233 -10.36 -81.26 0.64
N ASN A 234 -10.35 -80.71 1.85
CA ASN A 234 -10.75 -81.41 3.09
C ASN A 234 -12.08 -80.92 3.68
N PHE A 235 -12.75 -79.93 3.07
CA PHE A 235 -13.98 -79.34 3.60
C PHE A 235 -15.05 -80.39 3.98
N GLY A 236 -15.41 -81.30 3.07
CA GLY A 236 -16.44 -82.32 3.33
C GLY A 236 -16.02 -83.43 4.31
N LYS A 237 -14.76 -83.47 4.75
CA LYS A 237 -14.25 -84.40 5.77
C LYS A 237 -14.18 -83.76 7.15
N THR A 238 -13.78 -82.49 7.21
CA THR A 238 -13.53 -81.76 8.47
C THR A 238 -14.77 -81.00 8.95
N PHE A 239 -15.58 -80.49 8.02
CA PHE A 239 -16.74 -79.67 8.32
C PHE A 239 -18.02 -80.30 7.74
N VAL A 240 -19.13 -80.10 8.44
CA VAL A 240 -20.44 -80.55 7.97
C VAL A 240 -20.91 -79.59 6.87
N GLY A 241 -21.06 -80.10 5.65
CA GLY A 241 -21.52 -79.33 4.51
C GLY A 241 -21.41 -80.11 3.20
N THR A 242 -21.94 -79.54 2.12
CA THR A 242 -21.79 -80.11 0.78
C THR A 242 -20.67 -79.40 0.02
N THR A 243 -19.86 -80.15 -0.70
CA THR A 243 -18.83 -79.59 -1.58
C THR A 243 -19.43 -79.21 -2.91
N VAL A 244 -19.13 -77.99 -3.39
CA VAL A 244 -19.58 -77.49 -4.69
C VAL A 244 -18.44 -77.56 -5.70
N THR A 245 -18.77 -77.76 -6.98
CA THR A 245 -17.79 -77.73 -8.09
C THR A 245 -17.26 -76.32 -8.37
N SER A 246 -18.05 -75.28 -8.08
CA SER A 246 -17.64 -73.88 -8.24
C SER A 246 -16.65 -73.47 -7.16
N GLN A 247 -15.45 -73.06 -7.59
CA GLN A 247 -14.42 -72.53 -6.69
C GLN A 247 -14.64 -71.06 -6.33
N ASN A 248 -15.42 -70.31 -7.11
CA ASN A 248 -15.70 -68.88 -6.88
C ASN A 248 -16.74 -68.64 -5.78
N ALA A 249 -17.62 -69.63 -5.54
CA ALA A 249 -18.63 -69.58 -4.48
C ALA A 249 -18.70 -70.94 -3.79
N PRO A 250 -17.67 -71.30 -3.00
CA PRO A 250 -17.48 -72.66 -2.50
C PRO A 250 -18.52 -73.10 -1.46
N PHE A 251 -19.26 -72.14 -0.87
CA PHE A 251 -20.25 -72.40 0.18
C PHE A 251 -21.71 -72.33 -0.32
N ASN A 252 -21.92 -72.33 -1.64
CA ASN A 252 -23.27 -72.37 -2.18
C ASN A 252 -23.98 -73.67 -1.78
N ARG A 253 -25.27 -73.57 -1.43
CA ARG A 253 -26.06 -74.76 -1.09
C ARG A 253 -26.22 -75.64 -2.33
N TYR A 254 -25.66 -76.85 -2.28
CA TYR A 254 -25.89 -77.89 -3.27
C TYR A 254 -26.69 -79.03 -2.63
N SER A 255 -27.86 -79.34 -3.21
CA SER A 255 -28.83 -80.29 -2.61
C SER A 255 -29.28 -81.40 -3.56
N ASN A 256 -28.51 -81.72 -4.62
CA ASN A 256 -28.94 -82.70 -5.65
C ASN A 256 -29.41 -84.04 -5.06
N PHE A 257 -28.71 -84.56 -4.05
CA PHE A 257 -29.10 -85.79 -3.35
C PHE A 257 -30.50 -85.71 -2.72
N SER A 258 -30.82 -84.60 -2.03
CA SER A 258 -32.09 -84.45 -1.30
C SER A 258 -33.23 -83.82 -2.13
N LYS A 259 -33.03 -83.53 -3.42
CA LYS A 259 -34.08 -83.00 -4.29
C LYS A 259 -35.18 -84.04 -4.56
N PRO A 260 -36.47 -83.64 -4.62
CA PRO A 260 -37.56 -84.54 -4.97
C PRO A 260 -37.46 -85.01 -6.42
N MET A 261 -37.91 -86.25 -6.70
CA MET A 261 -37.80 -86.86 -8.04
C MET A 261 -38.60 -86.15 -9.14
N GLY A 262 -39.60 -85.35 -8.76
CA GLY A 262 -40.37 -84.55 -9.70
C GLY A 262 -39.71 -83.21 -10.10
N GLU A 263 -38.53 -82.89 -9.56
CA GLU A 263 -37.85 -81.63 -9.88
C GLU A 263 -37.16 -81.70 -11.25
N TYR A 264 -37.38 -80.69 -12.10
CA TYR A 264 -36.92 -80.66 -13.49
C TYR A 264 -35.38 -80.71 -13.68
N ASN A 265 -34.60 -80.52 -12.61
CA ASN A 265 -33.14 -80.47 -12.63
C ASN A 265 -32.49 -81.50 -11.66
N LYS A 266 -33.24 -82.53 -11.24
CA LYS A 266 -32.72 -83.65 -10.45
C LYS A 266 -31.87 -84.55 -11.35
N LEU A 267 -30.64 -84.84 -10.91
CA LEU A 267 -29.77 -85.80 -11.58
C LEU A 267 -29.63 -87.07 -10.71
N ILE A 268 -29.78 -88.23 -11.34
CA ILE A 268 -29.64 -89.56 -10.73
C ILE A 268 -28.18 -90.00 -10.92
N VAL A 269 -27.29 -89.48 -10.06
CA VAL A 269 -25.86 -89.83 -10.05
C VAL A 269 -25.48 -90.58 -8.76
N ASP A 270 -26.25 -90.39 -7.70
CA ASP A 270 -25.94 -90.81 -6.33
C ASP A 270 -27.03 -91.75 -5.73
N GLU A 271 -27.87 -92.37 -6.57
CA GLU A 271 -28.93 -93.35 -6.17
C GLU A 271 -28.47 -94.80 -6.30
#